data_AF-A0A2V3A942-F1
#
_entry.id   AF-A0A2V3A942-F1
#
_cell.length_a   1.000
_cell.length_b   1.000
_cell.length_c   1.000
_cell.angle_alpha   90.00
_cell.angle_beta   90.00
_cell.angle_gamma   90.00
#
_symmetry.space_group_name_H-M   'P 1'
#
loop_
_entity.id
_entity.type
_entity.pdbx_description
1 polymer ?
#
loop_
_entity_poly.entity_id
_entity_poly.type
_entity_poly.pdbx_seq_one_letter_code
_entity_poly.pdbx_strand_id
1 'polypeptide(L)'
;MFKDNSIILVFAVIVFLVIILVSAISSVIKILSILLSVAFLLPAFRKKVFTNDLFLRKLKVSLQTAFVFTAGLLLIGLPSIFAEKALTNDLIPGLIFTFGISLIVILVYGLPVSLLAEVISSRVPNNRAWVSGVIHLGFGLLTSLISLSFGLMAAICAILFFLHDEFARGNDSIFYKIKALFGKRPR
;
A
#
# COMPACT_ATOMS: atom_id res chain seq x y z
N MET A 1 -7.39 15.54 25.37
CA MET A 1 -8.32 16.05 24.33
C MET A 1 -8.47 14.99 23.22
N PHE A 2 -9.18 13.90 23.52
CA PHE A 2 -9.78 13.03 22.50
C PHE A 2 -11.25 13.40 22.56
N LYS A 3 -11.86 13.99 21.53
CA LYS A 3 -13.30 14.22 21.64
C LYS A 3 -14.11 13.80 20.43
N ASP A 4 -13.73 14.14 19.20
CA ASP A 4 -14.66 13.84 18.08
C ASP A 4 -14.08 12.89 17.01
N ASN A 5 -12.83 13.09 16.56
CA ASN A 5 -12.24 12.25 15.49
C ASN A 5 -11.97 10.79 15.91
N SER A 6 -11.76 10.53 17.21
CA SER A 6 -11.46 9.17 17.68
C SER A 6 -12.67 8.25 17.70
N ILE A 7 -13.89 8.81 17.85
CA ILE A 7 -15.12 8.02 17.89
C ILE A 7 -15.51 7.61 16.47
N ILE A 8 -15.45 8.55 15.52
CA ILE A 8 -15.75 8.27 14.10
C ILE A 8 -14.84 7.16 13.56
N LEU A 9 -13.55 7.22 13.87
CA LEU A 9 -12.61 6.18 13.44
C LEU A 9 -12.88 4.82 14.10
N VAL A 10 -13.15 4.78 15.40
CA VAL A 10 -13.48 3.53 16.10
C VAL A 10 -14.76 2.93 15.52
N PHE A 11 -15.78 3.74 15.30
CA PHE A 11 -17.00 3.34 14.64
C PHE A 11 -16.74 2.79 13.23
N ALA A 12 -15.93 3.48 12.42
CA ALA A 12 -15.55 3.03 11.08
C ALA A 12 -14.81 1.68 11.11
N VAL A 13 -13.88 1.48 12.06
CA VAL A 13 -13.18 0.20 12.24
C VAL A 13 -14.16 -0.90 12.66
N ILE A 14 -15.10 -0.64 13.56
CA ILE A 14 -16.12 -1.63 13.96
C ILE A 14 -17.01 -2.01 12.78
N VAL A 15 -17.50 -1.03 12.00
CA VAL A 15 -18.29 -1.28 10.80
C VAL A 15 -17.49 -2.10 9.78
N PHE A 16 -16.23 -1.74 9.55
CA PHE A 16 -15.33 -2.49 8.67
C PHE A 16 -15.14 -3.94 9.13
N LEU A 17 -14.94 -4.17 10.44
CA LEU A 17 -14.82 -5.52 11.00
C LEU A 17 -16.11 -6.33 10.81
N VAL A 18 -17.29 -5.73 11.00
CA VAL A 18 -18.58 -6.38 10.74
C VAL A 18 -18.72 -6.76 9.26
N ILE A 19 -18.39 -5.85 8.34
CA ILE A 19 -18.41 -6.12 6.90
C ILE A 19 -17.50 -7.31 6.57
N ILE A 20 -16.27 -7.33 7.10
CA ILE A 20 -15.33 -8.42 6.87
C ILE A 20 -15.84 -9.74 7.43
N LEU A 21 -16.42 -9.73 8.63
CA LEU A 21 -16.93 -10.93 9.28
C LEU A 21 -18.04 -11.59 8.44
N VAL A 22 -18.99 -10.79 7.94
CA VAL A 22 -20.14 -11.24 7.14
C VAL A 22 -19.77 -11.54 5.68
N SER A 23 -18.70 -10.94 5.14
CA SER A 23 -18.30 -11.12 3.74
C SER A 23 -17.94 -12.58 3.39
N ALA A 24 -18.10 -12.96 2.13
CA ALA A 24 -17.72 -14.29 1.62
C ALA A 24 -16.23 -14.41 1.24
N ILE A 25 -15.36 -13.49 1.69
CA ILE A 25 -13.93 -13.53 1.36
C ILE A 25 -13.22 -14.68 2.08
N SER A 26 -12.08 -15.11 1.52
CA SER A 26 -11.23 -16.15 2.13
C SER A 26 -10.95 -15.86 3.61
N SER A 27 -11.02 -16.90 4.45
CA SER A 27 -10.73 -16.81 5.89
C SER A 27 -9.36 -16.19 6.17
N VAL A 28 -8.37 -16.40 5.29
CA VAL A 28 -7.04 -15.80 5.41
C VAL A 28 -7.09 -14.27 5.31
N ILE A 29 -7.83 -13.72 4.33
CA ILE A 29 -8.00 -12.27 4.16
C ILE A 29 -8.71 -11.68 5.37
N LYS A 30 -9.74 -12.36 5.89
CA LYS A 30 -10.45 -11.92 7.09
C LYS A 30 -9.50 -11.80 8.27
N ILE A 31 -8.74 -12.85 8.56
CA ILE A 31 -7.81 -12.89 9.69
C ILE A 31 -6.75 -11.79 9.57
N LEU A 32 -6.11 -11.65 8.41
CA LEU A 32 -5.11 -10.60 8.16
C LEU A 32 -5.70 -9.19 8.34
N SER A 33 -6.90 -8.95 7.81
CA SER A 33 -7.55 -7.64 7.87
C SER A 33 -8.02 -7.29 9.28
N ILE A 34 -8.49 -8.27 10.06
CA ILE A 34 -8.85 -8.11 11.47
C ILE A 34 -7.60 -7.76 12.29
N LEU A 35 -6.52 -8.55 12.15
CA LEU A 35 -5.24 -8.30 12.83
C LEU A 35 -4.72 -6.89 12.55
N LEU A 36 -4.80 -6.47 11.29
CA LEU A 36 -4.36 -5.15 10.86
C LEU A 36 -5.26 -4.04 11.42
N SER A 37 -6.58 -4.26 11.46
CA SER A 37 -7.57 -3.31 11.97
C SER A 37 -7.46 -3.07 13.48
N VAL A 38 -7.05 -4.08 14.25
CA VAL A 38 -6.81 -3.94 15.69
C VAL A 38 -5.72 -2.88 15.98
N ALA A 39 -4.71 -2.75 15.12
CA ALA A 39 -3.69 -1.70 15.27
C ALA A 39 -4.30 -0.29 15.25
N PHE A 40 -5.37 -0.07 14.47
CA PHE A 40 -6.06 1.23 14.38
C PHE A 40 -6.93 1.55 15.59
N LEU A 41 -7.23 0.58 16.46
CA LEU A 41 -7.94 0.82 17.72
C LEU A 41 -7.01 1.40 18.80
N LEU A 42 -5.70 1.17 18.69
CA LEU A 42 -4.72 1.63 19.67
C LEU A 42 -4.56 3.17 19.63
N PRO A 43 -4.85 3.91 20.72
CA PRO A 43 -4.74 5.37 20.75
C PRO A 43 -3.37 5.91 20.36
N ALA A 44 -2.30 5.22 20.80
CA ALA A 44 -0.92 5.58 20.48
C ALA A 44 -0.61 5.48 18.98
N PHE A 45 -1.20 4.47 18.31
CA PHE A 45 -1.07 4.30 16.86
C PHE A 45 -1.79 5.42 16.11
N ARG A 46 -3.05 5.69 16.49
CA ARG A 46 -3.89 6.71 15.86
C ARG A 46 -3.25 8.10 15.88
N LYS A 47 -2.74 8.52 17.05
CA LYS A 47 -2.13 9.85 17.20
C LYS A 47 -0.93 10.07 16.27
N LYS A 48 -0.17 9.00 15.99
CA LYS A 48 1.01 9.04 15.14
C LYS A 48 0.69 8.94 13.65
N VAL A 49 -0.34 8.16 13.32
CA VAL A 49 -0.70 7.81 11.93
C VAL A 49 -1.57 8.87 11.25
N PHE A 50 -2.50 9.47 12.00
CA PHE A 50 -3.47 10.43 11.46
C PHE A 50 -3.04 11.88 11.60
N THR A 51 -1.72 12.15 11.54
CA THR A 51 -1.24 13.50 11.24
C THR A 51 -1.55 13.79 9.77
N ASN A 52 -2.17 14.94 9.47
CA ASN A 52 -2.65 15.29 8.14
C ASN A 52 -1.58 15.07 7.05
N ASP A 53 -0.35 15.51 7.27
CA ASP A 53 0.73 15.41 6.28
C ASP A 53 1.12 13.96 5.96
N LEU A 54 1.25 13.11 6.98
CA LEU A 54 1.58 11.69 6.80
C LEU A 54 0.48 10.98 6.04
N PHE A 55 -0.78 11.16 6.46
CA PHE A 55 -1.90 10.46 5.87
C PHE A 55 -2.15 10.90 4.41
N LEU A 56 -2.07 12.20 4.12
CA LEU A 56 -2.18 12.73 2.76
C LEU A 56 -1.04 12.24 1.85
N ARG A 57 0.20 12.19 2.36
CA ARG A 57 1.33 11.61 1.62
C ARG A 57 1.04 10.17 1.23
N LYS A 58 0.56 9.37 2.19
CA LYS A 58 0.26 7.95 1.97
C LYS A 58 -0.90 7.74 1.01
N LEU A 59 -1.95 8.55 1.07
CA LEU A 59 -3.05 8.52 0.09
C LEU A 59 -2.56 8.86 -1.32
N LYS A 60 -1.72 9.88 -1.47
CA LYS A 60 -1.12 10.23 -2.77
C LYS A 60 -0.28 9.07 -3.32
N VAL A 61 0.51 8.44 -2.47
CA VAL A 61 1.32 7.27 -2.84
C VAL A 61 0.45 6.07 -3.22
N SER A 62 -0.67 5.83 -2.53
CA SER A 62 -1.64 4.79 -2.91
C SER A 62 -2.16 5.00 -4.33
N LEU A 63 -2.54 6.23 -4.67
CA LEU A 63 -3.05 6.57 -6.00
C LEU A 63 -1.98 6.39 -7.09
N GLN A 64 -0.76 6.88 -6.82
CA GLN A 64 0.39 6.71 -7.73
C GLN A 64 0.71 5.23 -7.96
N THR A 65 0.65 4.42 -6.91
CA THR A 65 0.92 2.98 -6.99
C THR A 65 -0.13 2.26 -7.84
N ALA A 66 -1.42 2.53 -7.63
CA ALA A 66 -2.49 1.97 -8.46
C ALA A 66 -2.34 2.35 -9.93
N PHE A 67 -2.00 3.61 -10.19
CA PHE A 67 -1.76 4.12 -11.55
C PHE A 67 -0.58 3.41 -12.22
N VAL A 68 0.58 3.37 -11.56
CA VAL A 68 1.80 2.74 -12.11
C VAL A 68 1.61 1.23 -12.30
N PHE A 69 0.94 0.55 -11.37
CA PHE A 69 0.63 -0.86 -11.52
C PHE A 69 -0.25 -1.12 -12.75
N THR A 70 -1.32 -0.34 -12.92
CA THR A 70 -2.23 -0.47 -14.07
C THR A 70 -1.52 -0.14 -15.39
N ALA A 71 -0.73 0.92 -15.43
CA ALA A 71 0.08 1.28 -16.59
C ALA A 71 1.11 0.20 -16.91
N GLY A 72 1.75 -0.38 -15.89
CA GLY A 72 2.69 -1.49 -16.06
C GLY A 72 2.04 -2.73 -16.68
N LEU A 73 0.85 -3.11 -16.22
CA LEU A 73 0.08 -4.21 -16.82
C LEU A 73 -0.28 -3.92 -18.28
N LEU A 74 -0.69 -2.69 -18.61
CA LEU A 74 -0.96 -2.29 -19.99
C LEU A 74 0.28 -2.45 -20.86
N LEU A 75 1.44 -1.96 -20.42
CA LEU A 75 2.70 -2.06 -21.16
C LEU A 75 3.10 -3.51 -21.43
N ILE A 76 2.91 -4.40 -20.46
CA ILE A 76 3.18 -5.84 -20.62
C ILE A 76 2.20 -6.47 -21.63
N GLY A 77 0.94 -6.01 -21.66
CA GLY A 77 -0.09 -6.49 -22.59
C GLY A 77 -0.04 -5.87 -24.00
N LEU A 78 0.76 -4.83 -24.23
CA LEU A 78 0.85 -4.16 -25.54
C LEU A 78 1.23 -5.11 -26.69
N PRO A 79 2.24 -6.00 -26.58
CA PRO A 79 2.62 -6.88 -27.68
C PRO A 79 1.47 -7.76 -28.19
N SER A 80 0.66 -8.30 -27.28
CA SER A 80 -0.54 -9.08 -27.64
C SER A 80 -1.60 -8.23 -28.33
N ILE A 81 -1.82 -6.99 -27.86
CA ILE A 81 -2.79 -6.06 -28.47
C ILE A 81 -2.39 -5.72 -29.91
N PHE A 82 -1.09 -5.50 -30.17
CA PHE A 82 -0.60 -5.22 -31.52
C PHE A 82 -0.63 -6.45 -32.44
N ALA A 83 -0.45 -7.65 -31.89
CA ALA A 83 -0.50 -8.90 -32.65
C ALA A 83 -1.92 -9.23 -33.15
N GLU A 84 -2.96 -8.93 -32.37
CA GLU A 84 -4.35 -9.26 -32.73
C GLU A 84 -4.99 -8.32 -33.75
N LYS A 85 -4.30 -7.25 -34.21
CA LYS A 85 -4.74 -6.27 -35.23
C LYS A 85 -6.12 -5.60 -34.99
N ALA A 86 -6.82 -5.93 -33.92
CA ALA A 86 -8.07 -5.34 -33.49
C ALA A 86 -7.89 -4.80 -32.07
N LEU A 87 -7.96 -3.48 -31.93
CA LEU A 87 -8.11 -2.88 -30.61
C LEU A 87 -9.53 -3.22 -30.12
N THR A 88 -9.64 -4.19 -29.22
CA THR A 88 -10.94 -4.60 -28.67
C THR A 88 -11.58 -3.42 -27.93
N ASN A 89 -12.88 -3.20 -28.12
CA ASN A 89 -13.66 -2.18 -27.38
C ASN A 89 -13.58 -2.34 -25.85
N ASP A 90 -13.11 -3.49 -25.38
CA ASP A 90 -12.99 -3.85 -23.96
C ASP A 90 -11.72 -3.33 -23.28
N LEU A 91 -10.76 -2.74 -24.02
CA LEU A 91 -9.50 -2.28 -23.44
C LEU A 91 -9.71 -1.17 -22.41
N ILE A 92 -10.47 -0.13 -22.75
CA ILE A 92 -10.72 1.00 -21.85
C ILE A 92 -11.52 0.57 -20.61
N PRO A 93 -12.65 -0.16 -20.73
CA PRO A 93 -13.34 -0.74 -19.58
C PRO A 93 -12.43 -1.61 -18.71
N GLY A 94 -11.59 -2.46 -19.31
CA GLY A 94 -10.65 -3.32 -18.60
C GLY A 94 -9.60 -2.55 -17.79
N LEU A 95 -9.09 -1.43 -18.34
CA LEU A 95 -8.15 -0.56 -17.64
C LEU A 95 -8.80 0.16 -16.46
N ILE A 96 -10.00 0.71 -16.64
CA ILE A 96 -10.76 1.36 -15.57
C ILE A 96 -11.04 0.37 -14.44
N PHE A 97 -11.46 -0.84 -14.80
CA PHE A 97 -11.70 -1.91 -13.84
C PHE A 97 -10.43 -2.31 -13.07
N THR A 98 -9.32 -2.51 -13.77
CA THR A 98 -8.02 -2.87 -13.17
C THR A 98 -7.51 -1.78 -12.23
N PHE A 99 -7.62 -0.52 -12.64
CA PHE A 99 -7.30 0.64 -11.80
C PHE A 99 -8.19 0.70 -10.56
N GLY A 100 -9.50 0.54 -10.72
CA GLY A 100 -10.46 0.58 -9.62
C GLY A 100 -10.20 -0.51 -8.58
N ILE A 101 -10.05 -1.76 -9.02
CA ILE A 101 -9.79 -2.89 -8.12
C ILE A 101 -8.42 -2.76 -7.44
N SER A 102 -7.36 -2.41 -8.18
CA SER A 102 -6.04 -2.23 -7.58
C SER A 102 -6.03 -1.10 -6.54
N LEU A 103 -6.70 0.02 -6.83
CA LEU A 103 -6.83 1.13 -5.90
C LEU A 103 -7.59 0.71 -4.63
N ILE A 104 -8.70 -0.02 -4.75
CA ILE A 104 -9.45 -0.52 -3.60
C ILE A 104 -8.58 -1.43 -2.73
N VAL A 105 -7.89 -2.41 -3.34
CA VAL A 105 -7.02 -3.33 -2.59
C VAL A 105 -5.88 -2.57 -1.90
N ILE A 106 -5.27 -1.60 -2.59
CA ILE A 106 -4.23 -0.74 -2.00
C ILE A 106 -4.81 0.09 -0.85
N LEU A 107 -5.99 0.68 -0.96
CA LEU A 107 -6.56 1.51 0.11
C LEU A 107 -7.04 0.69 1.32
N VAL A 108 -7.64 -0.48 1.09
CA VAL A 108 -8.22 -1.32 2.14
C VAL A 108 -7.16 -2.15 2.86
N TYR A 109 -6.11 -2.57 2.16
CA TYR A 109 -5.07 -3.44 2.73
C TYR A 109 -3.69 -2.77 2.70
N GLY A 110 -3.23 -2.32 1.53
CA GLY A 110 -1.88 -1.77 1.37
C GLY A 110 -1.58 -0.53 2.21
N LEU A 111 -2.53 0.42 2.28
CA LEU A 111 -2.42 1.66 3.04
C LEU A 111 -2.37 1.35 4.54
N PRO A 112 -3.28 0.54 5.11
CA PRO A 112 -3.15 0.10 6.50
C PRO A 112 -1.80 -0.58 6.81
N VAL A 113 -1.31 -1.47 5.95
CA VAL A 113 0.03 -2.07 6.08
C VAL A 113 1.12 -1.00 6.07
N SER A 114 1.02 -0.02 5.18
CA SER A 114 2.02 1.05 5.05
C SER A 114 2.06 2.00 6.25
N LEU A 115 0.91 2.26 6.87
CA LEU A 115 0.81 3.03 8.10
C LEU A 115 1.40 2.24 9.28
N LEU A 116 1.16 0.93 9.34
CA LEU A 116 1.79 0.05 10.30
C LEU A 116 3.31 0.02 10.13
N ALA A 117 3.79 -0.11 8.89
CA ALA A 117 5.21 -0.06 8.54
C ALA A 117 5.86 1.25 9.00
N GLU A 118 5.18 2.39 8.85
CA GLU A 118 5.68 3.68 9.32
C GLU A 118 5.84 3.73 10.84
N VAL A 119 4.84 3.23 11.59
CA VAL A 119 4.88 3.24 13.05
C VAL A 119 5.98 2.34 13.59
N ILE A 120 6.17 1.14 13.01
CA ILE A 120 7.19 0.20 13.43
C ILE A 120 8.59 0.70 13.02
N SER A 121 8.78 1.06 11.76
CA SER A 121 10.10 1.45 11.24
C SER A 121 10.65 2.74 11.87
N SER A 122 9.77 3.67 12.27
CA SER A 122 10.19 4.90 12.97
C SER A 122 10.76 4.66 14.38
N ARG A 123 10.67 3.43 14.92
CA ARG A 123 11.38 3.05 16.15
C ARG A 123 12.83 2.62 15.90
N VAL A 124 13.23 2.41 14.63
CA VAL A 124 14.56 1.96 14.23
C VAL A 124 15.13 2.91 13.17
N PRO A 125 15.44 4.17 13.51
CA PRO A 125 15.69 5.25 12.54
C PRO A 125 16.85 4.95 11.57
N ASN A 126 17.88 4.23 12.03
CA ASN A 126 19.02 3.87 11.20
C ASN A 126 18.66 2.86 10.10
N ASN A 127 17.75 1.92 10.40
CA ASN A 127 17.35 0.83 9.49
C ASN A 127 15.90 0.96 9.01
N ARG A 128 15.32 2.16 9.13
CA ARG A 128 13.89 2.42 8.88
C ARG A 128 13.43 1.89 7.52
N ALA A 129 14.15 2.22 6.46
CA ALA A 129 13.78 1.81 5.11
C ALA A 129 13.78 0.28 4.94
N TRP A 130 14.78 -0.40 5.51
CA TRP A 130 14.83 -1.87 5.53
C TRP A 130 13.66 -2.48 6.28
N VAL A 131 13.37 -1.99 7.49
CA VAL A 131 12.23 -2.46 8.29
C VAL A 131 10.92 -2.22 7.55
N SER A 132 10.73 -1.04 6.96
CA SER A 132 9.55 -0.71 6.17
C SER A 132 9.41 -1.61 4.96
N GLY A 133 10.49 -1.84 4.20
CA GLY A 133 10.50 -2.71 3.03
C GLY A 133 10.17 -4.15 3.36
N VAL A 134 10.74 -4.71 4.45
CA VAL A 134 10.43 -6.06 4.94
C VAL A 134 8.95 -6.17 5.31
N ILE A 135 8.36 -5.16 5.95
CA ILE A 135 6.93 -5.18 6.30
C ILE A 135 6.07 -5.15 5.02
N HIS A 136 6.35 -4.26 4.07
CA HIS A 136 5.59 -4.20 2.81
C HIS A 136 5.69 -5.53 2.05
N LEU A 137 6.89 -6.02 1.82
CA LEU A 137 7.13 -7.30 1.14
C LEU A 137 6.50 -8.47 1.88
N GLY A 138 6.67 -8.55 3.20
CA GLY A 138 6.11 -9.60 4.04
C GLY A 138 4.60 -9.65 3.94
N PHE A 139 3.92 -8.51 4.11
CA PHE A 139 2.46 -8.44 3.99
C PHE A 139 1.95 -8.63 2.56
N GLY A 140 2.72 -8.23 1.54
CA GLY A 140 2.44 -8.54 0.14
C GLY A 140 2.48 -10.04 -0.11
N LEU A 141 3.58 -10.70 0.27
CA LEU A 141 3.78 -12.14 0.11
C LEU A 141 2.84 -12.98 0.96
N LEU A 142 2.41 -12.52 2.14
CA LEU A 142 1.42 -13.23 2.97
C LEU A 142 0.09 -13.46 2.24
N THR A 143 -0.24 -12.64 1.23
CA THR A 143 -1.42 -12.86 0.41
C THR A 143 -1.30 -14.06 -0.55
N SER A 144 -0.10 -14.62 -0.74
CA SER A 144 0.11 -15.88 -1.48
C SER A 144 -0.56 -17.09 -0.82
N LEU A 145 -0.89 -17.00 0.47
CA LEU A 145 -1.68 -17.99 1.20
C LEU A 145 -3.13 -18.10 0.68
N ILE A 146 -3.59 -17.14 -0.12
CA ILE A 146 -4.90 -17.17 -0.78
C ILE A 146 -4.76 -17.85 -2.14
N SER A 147 -3.86 -17.32 -2.97
CA SER A 147 -3.42 -17.94 -4.21
C SER A 147 -2.05 -17.37 -4.61
N LEU A 148 -1.22 -18.19 -5.26
CA LEU A 148 0.12 -17.79 -5.66
C LEU A 148 0.09 -16.58 -6.61
N SER A 149 -0.83 -16.57 -7.58
CA SER A 149 -0.99 -15.48 -8.55
C SER A 149 -1.39 -14.17 -7.87
N PHE A 150 -2.30 -14.21 -6.89
CA PHE A 150 -2.67 -13.02 -6.13
C PHE A 150 -1.50 -12.53 -5.27
N GLY A 151 -0.77 -13.46 -4.64
CA GLY A 151 0.45 -13.17 -3.88
C GLY A 151 1.51 -12.42 -4.67
N LEU A 152 1.79 -12.85 -5.90
CA LEU A 152 2.75 -12.18 -6.77
C LEU A 152 2.30 -10.76 -7.13
N MET A 153 1.03 -10.57 -7.49
CA MET A 153 0.50 -9.24 -7.82
C MET A 153 0.52 -8.30 -6.61
N ALA A 154 0.14 -8.81 -5.43
CA ALA A 154 0.20 -8.05 -4.19
C ALA A 154 1.63 -7.69 -3.80
N ALA A 155 2.60 -8.59 -4.00
CA ALA A 155 4.02 -8.32 -3.77
C ALA A 155 4.56 -7.23 -4.70
N ILE A 156 4.20 -7.25 -5.99
CA ILE A 156 4.55 -6.18 -6.95
C ILE A 156 3.97 -4.84 -6.47
N CYS A 157 2.68 -4.80 -6.13
CA CYS A 157 2.05 -3.61 -5.57
C CYS A 157 2.74 -3.13 -4.30
N ALA A 158 3.14 -4.04 -3.40
CA ALA A 158 3.83 -3.71 -2.16
C ALA A 158 5.22 -3.09 -2.41
N ILE A 159 5.97 -3.62 -3.38
CA ILE A 159 7.25 -3.05 -3.82
C ILE A 159 7.04 -1.65 -4.40
N LEU A 160 6.11 -1.50 -5.33
CA LEU A 160 5.81 -0.20 -5.95
C LEU A 160 5.38 0.82 -4.90
N PHE A 161 4.51 0.43 -3.96
CA PHE A 161 4.09 1.29 -2.86
C PHE A 161 5.28 1.73 -2.01
N PHE A 162 6.11 0.77 -1.58
CA PHE A 162 7.29 1.05 -0.77
C PHE A 162 8.24 2.03 -1.47
N LEU A 163 8.53 1.82 -2.76
CA LEU A 163 9.40 2.69 -3.54
C LEU A 163 8.81 4.10 -3.64
N HIS A 164 7.54 4.24 -4.03
CA HIS A 164 6.87 5.54 -4.10
C HIS A 164 6.82 6.26 -2.76
N ASP A 165 6.55 5.54 -1.67
CA ASP A 165 6.55 6.10 -0.32
C ASP A 165 7.94 6.59 0.07
N GLU A 166 8.99 5.82 -0.21
CA GLU A 166 10.37 6.25 0.03
C GLU A 166 10.75 7.47 -0.82
N PHE A 167 10.37 7.52 -2.09
CA PHE A 167 10.58 8.72 -2.92
C PHE A 167 9.84 9.95 -2.38
N ALA A 168 8.61 9.78 -1.91
CA ALA A 168 7.79 10.88 -1.39
C ALA A 168 8.28 11.43 -0.04
N ARG A 169 9.24 10.78 0.63
CA ARG A 169 9.78 11.22 1.94
C ARG A 169 10.87 12.28 1.85
N GLY A 170 11.39 12.58 0.67
CA GLY A 170 12.44 13.61 0.51
C GLY A 170 13.72 13.27 1.28
N ASN A 171 14.17 14.17 2.15
CA ASN A 171 15.47 14.06 2.84
C ASN A 171 15.60 12.85 3.78
N ASP A 172 14.47 12.33 4.27
CA ASP A 172 14.45 11.16 5.16
C ASP A 172 14.54 9.83 4.39
N SER A 173 14.45 9.88 3.06
CA SER A 173 14.45 8.69 2.20
C SER A 173 15.81 8.00 2.14
N ILE A 174 15.80 6.68 1.92
CA ILE A 174 17.04 5.95 1.62
C ILE A 174 17.74 6.47 0.36
N PHE A 175 16.97 6.93 -0.64
CA PHE A 175 17.51 7.48 -1.88
C PHE A 175 18.31 8.76 -1.65
N TYR A 176 17.84 9.66 -0.78
CA TYR A 176 18.57 10.86 -0.43
C TYR A 176 19.86 10.55 0.33
N LYS A 177 19.81 9.61 1.29
CA LYS A 177 21.00 9.15 2.02
C LYS A 177 22.05 8.54 1.09
N ILE A 178 21.63 7.70 0.16
CA ILE A 178 22.51 7.14 -0.88
C ILE A 178 23.11 8.26 -1.73
N LYS A 179 22.28 9.18 -2.24
CA LYS A 179 22.75 10.32 -3.04
C LYS A 179 23.75 11.19 -2.28
N ALA A 180 23.57 11.40 -0.97
CA ALA A 180 24.50 12.15 -0.13
C ALA A 180 25.85 11.43 0.05
N LEU A 181 25.85 10.09 0.18
CA LEU A 181 27.07 9.28 0.27
C LEU A 181 27.90 9.33 -1.01
N PHE A 182 27.24 9.31 -2.17
CA PHE A 182 27.92 9.34 -3.48
C PHE A 182 28.10 10.76 -4.06
N GLY A 183 27.45 11.78 -3.48
CA GLY A 183 27.32 13.13 -4.04
C GLY A 183 28.36 14.17 -3.60
N LYS A 184 29.32 13.83 -2.73
CA LYS A 184 30.44 14.73 -2.38
C LYS A 184 31.78 13.99 -2.21
N ARG A 185 32.57 14.00 -3.28
CA ARG A 185 33.98 14.44 -3.23
C ARG A 185 34.26 15.32 -4.46
N PRO A 186 34.09 16.65 -4.39
CA PRO A 186 34.87 17.52 -5.26
C PRO A 186 36.35 17.33 -4.85
N ARG A 187 37.20 16.97 -5.80
CA ARG A 187 38.66 17.01 -5.63
C ARG A 187 39.12 18.45 -5.59
#